data_AF-A0A5E4CYZ6-F1
#
_entry.id   AF-A0A5E4CYZ6-F1
#
_cell.length_a   1.000
_cell.length_b   1.000
_cell.length_c   1.000
_cell.angle_alpha   90.00
_cell.angle_beta   90.00
_cell.angle_gamma   90.00
#
_symmetry.space_group_name_H-M   'P 1'
#
loop_
_entity.id
_entity.type
_entity.pdbx_description
1 polymer ?
#
loop_
_entity_poly.entity_id
_entity_poly.type
_entity_poly.pdbx_seq_one_letter_code
_entity_poly.pdbx_strand_id
1 'polypeptide(L)' 'MIIFCIIWIPIVAIIKIVQAEGNIFQRIVSCCKPAPNWGPYLEQHRGERYKNMVEPKKEIDHEIPTISGSRKPE' A
#
# COMPACT_ATOMS: atom_id res chain seq x y z
N MET A 1 -29.56 -4.04 7.13
CA MET A 1 -28.81 -3.11 6.26
C MET A 1 -27.33 -3.05 6.67
N ILE A 2 -26.99 -2.51 7.85
CA ILE A 2 -25.58 -2.34 8.29
C ILE A 2 -24.80 -3.66 8.35
N ILE A 3 -25.33 -4.69 9.02
CA ILE A 3 -24.66 -6.00 9.14
C ILE A 3 -24.40 -6.63 7.76
N PHE A 4 -25.38 -6.51 6.85
CA PHE A 4 -25.26 -7.00 5.47
C PHE A 4 -24.17 -6.24 4.69
N CYS A 5 -24.00 -4.93 4.90
CA CYS A 5 -22.92 -4.17 4.28
C CYS A 5 -21.55 -4.56 4.86
N ILE A 6 -21.45 -4.74 6.18
CA ILE A 6 -20.17 -5.02 6.86
C ILE A 6 -19.68 -6.43 6.56
N ILE A 7 -20.56 -7.44 6.44
CA ILE A 7 -20.17 -8.84 6.22
C ILE A 7 -19.48 -9.04 4.85
N TRP A 8 -19.71 -8.16 3.87
CA TRP A 8 -19.01 -8.22 2.59
C TRP A 8 -17.50 -7.95 2.71
N ILE A 9 -17.07 -7.14 3.67
CA ILE A 9 -15.65 -6.80 3.90
C ILE A 9 -14.83 -8.08 4.19
N PRO A 10 -15.15 -8.90 5.21
CA PRO A 10 -14.41 -10.12 5.47
C PRO A 10 -14.61 -11.18 4.37
N ILE A 11 -15.79 -11.27 3.74
CA ILE A 11 -16.04 -12.23 2.65
C ILE A 11 -15.08 -11.98 1.48
N VAL A 12 -14.98 -10.74 0.99
CA VAL A 12 -14.09 -10.38 -0.12
C VAL A 12 -12.63 -10.59 0.26
N ALA A 13 -12.25 -10.27 1.50
CA ALA A 13 -10.89 -10.49 1.99
C ALA A 13 -10.51 -11.98 1.94
N ILE A 14 -11.38 -12.88 2.41
CA ILE A 14 -11.14 -14.33 2.37
C ILE A 14 -11.00 -14.82 0.92
N ILE A 15 -11.89 -14.39 0.02
CA ILE A 15 -11.82 -14.76 -1.40
C ILE A 15 -10.47 -14.35 -2.01
N LYS A 16 -9.99 -13.13 -1.73
CA LYS A 16 -8.71 -12.64 -2.25
C LYS A 16 -7.51 -13.43 -1.72
N ILE A 17 -7.52 -13.79 -0.43
CA ILE A 17 -6.43 -14.58 0.19
C ILE A 17 -6.40 -16.01 -0.38
N VAL A 18 -7.55 -16.64 -0.59
CA VAL A 18 -7.62 -17.99 -1.17
C VAL A 18 -7.15 -18.01 -2.63
N GLN A 19 -7.48 -16.96 -3.39
CA GLN A 19 -7.05 -16.80 -4.79
C GLN A 19 -5.57 -16.42 -4.94
N ALA A 20 -4.95 -15.83 -3.91
CA ALA A 20 -3.54 -15.48 -3.94
C ALA A 20 -2.66 -16.74 -3.95
N GLU A 21 -1.59 -16.70 -4.73
CA GLU A 21 -0.63 -17.81 -4.84
C GLU A 21 0.42 -17.77 -3.71
N GLY A 22 1.02 -18.92 -3.39
CA GLY A 22 2.10 -19.04 -2.40
C GLY A 22 1.69 -19.58 -1.03
N ASN A 23 2.58 -19.43 -0.04
CA ASN A 23 2.35 -19.87 1.34
C ASN A 23 1.37 -18.93 2.08
N ILE A 24 0.71 -19.39 3.15
CA ILE A 24 -0.32 -18.63 3.88
C ILE A 24 0.16 -17.22 4.27
N PHE A 25 1.37 -17.11 4.82
CA PHE A 25 1.95 -15.81 5.18
C PHE A 25 2.26 -14.93 3.96
N GLN A 26 2.74 -15.51 2.85
CA GLN A 26 3.00 -14.76 1.62
C GLN A 26 1.72 -14.24 0.99
N ARG A 27 0.62 -15.02 1.04
CA ARG A 27 -0.70 -14.61 0.57
C ARG A 27 -1.25 -13.44 1.37
N ILE A 28 -1.15 -13.48 2.70
CA ILE A 28 -1.59 -12.37 3.55
C ILE A 28 -0.78 -11.11 3.26
N VAL A 29 0.55 -11.23 3.21
CA VAL A 29 1.43 -10.10 2.92
C VAL A 29 1.17 -9.53 1.52
N SER A 30 0.95 -10.37 0.50
CA SER A 30 0.67 -9.91 -0.86
C SER A 30 -0.69 -9.21 -0.97
N CYS A 31 -1.73 -9.72 -0.31
CA CYS A 31 -3.05 -9.08 -0.28
C CYS A 31 -3.04 -7.73 0.45
N CYS A 32 -2.15 -7.53 1.42
CA CYS A 32 -2.01 -6.28 2.17
C CYS A 32 -1.06 -5.26 1.53
N LYS A 33 -0.37 -5.62 0.43
CA LYS A 33 0.48 -4.68 -0.30
C LYS A 33 -0.39 -3.69 -1.08
N PRO A 34 -0.07 -2.38 -1.03
CA PRO A 34 -0.76 -1.40 -1.83
C PRO A 34 -0.54 -1.65 -3.32
N ALA A 35 -1.44 -1.16 -4.16
CA ALA A 35 -1.26 -1.25 -5.61
C ALA A 35 0.04 -0.54 -6.06
N PRO A 36 0.71 -1.00 -7.13
CA PRO A 36 1.97 -0.39 -7.58
C PRO A 36 1.85 1.12 -7.87
N ASN A 37 0.67 1.57 -8.27
CA ASN A 37 0.33 2.96 -8.56
C ASN A 37 -0.26 3.73 -7.35
N TRP A 38 -0.25 3.13 -6.16
CA TRP A 38 -0.75 3.74 -4.91
C TRP A 38 0.21 4.81 -4.34
N GLY A 39 1.40 4.92 -4.92
CA GLY A 39 2.39 5.94 -4.57
C GLY A 39 1.85 7.38 -4.65
N PRO A 40 2.65 8.36 -4.22
CA PRO A 40 2.22 9.76 -4.10
C PRO A 40 1.55 10.25 -5.39
N TYR A 41 0.39 10.89 -5.22
CA TYR A 41 -0.57 11.30 -6.24
C TYR A 41 0.05 11.46 -7.63
N LEU A 42 -0.43 10.66 -8.58
CA LEU A 42 -0.10 10.70 -10.00
C LEU A 42 0.04 12.16 -10.45
N GLU A 43 1.18 12.51 -11.05
CA GLU A 43 1.52 13.89 -11.45
C GLU A 43 0.36 14.57 -12.20
N GLN A 44 -0.37 13.81 -13.02
CA GLN A 44 -1.56 14.26 -13.76
C GLN A 44 -2.65 14.90 -12.91
N HIS A 45 -2.72 14.61 -11.62
CA HIS A 45 -3.71 15.19 -10.73
C HIS A 45 -3.10 16.21 -9.75
N ARG A 46 -1.78 16.35 -9.70
CA ARG A 46 -1.11 17.46 -9.00
C ARG A 46 -1.39 18.73 -9.78
N GLY A 47 -2.56 19.34 -9.54
CA GLY A 47 -2.96 20.58 -10.20
C GLY A 47 -2.00 21.74 -9.93
N GLU A 48 -2.32 22.93 -10.45
CA GLU A 48 -1.43 24.12 -10.43
C GLU A 48 -0.86 24.48 -9.05
N ARG A 49 -1.54 24.10 -7.95
CA ARG A 49 -1.08 24.30 -6.57
C ARG A 49 0.31 23.72 -6.28
N TYR A 50 0.69 22.62 -6.94
CA TYR A 50 1.94 21.90 -6.67
C TYR A 50 2.99 22.06 -7.78
N LYS A 51 2.73 22.93 -8.77
CA LYS A 51 3.56 23.12 -9.97
C LYS A 51 4.98 23.60 -9.70
N ASN A 52 5.17 24.38 -8.63
CA ASN A 52 6.46 24.96 -8.26
C ASN A 52 7.17 24.16 -7.16
N MET A 53 6.62 23.03 -6.72
CA MET A 53 7.33 22.17 -5.79
C MET A 53 8.40 21.40 -6.55
N VAL A 54 9.63 21.43 -6.04
CA VAL A 54 10.72 20.63 -6.57
C VAL A 54 10.30 19.17 -6.48
N GLU A 55 10.19 18.51 -7.63
CA GLU A 55 9.88 17.10 -7.68
C GLU A 55 10.97 16.35 -6.90
N PRO A 56 10.63 15.47 -5.94
CA PRO A 56 11.65 14.62 -5.35
C PRO A 56 12.35 13.89 -6.50
N LYS A 57 13.69 13.82 -6.47
CA LYS A 57 14.46 13.08 -7.46
C LYS A 57 13.79 11.72 -7.64
N LYS A 58 13.38 11.39 -8.88
CA LYS A 58 12.92 10.05 -9.28
C LYS A 58 14.11 9.11 -9.15
N GLU A 59 14.49 8.83 -7.91
CA GLU A 59 15.44 7.80 -7.55
C GLU A 59 14.62 6.51 -7.53
N ILE A 60 15.02 5.65 -8.45
CA ILE A 60 14.50 4.32 -8.73
C ILE A 60 14.09 3.65 -7.41
N ASP A 61 12.78 3.41 -7.26
CA ASP A 61 12.15 2.55 -6.26
C ASP A 61 12.83 2.51 -4.89
N HIS A 62 12.94 3.65 -4.20
CA HIS A 62 13.20 3.61 -2.76
C HIS A 62 11.92 3.17 -2.05
N GLU A 63 11.88 1.86 -1.78
CA GLU A 63 11.00 1.26 -0.79
C GLU A 63 10.91 2.18 0.44
N ILE A 64 9.68 2.50 0.86
CA ILE A 64 9.44 3.26 2.09
C ILE A 64 10.18 2.51 3.21
N PRO A 65 11.16 3.12 3.90
CA PRO A 65 11.87 2.45 4.97
C PRO A 65 10.84 2.07 6.01
N THR A 66 10.54 0.78 6.12
CA THR A 66 9.76 0.27 7.24
C THR A 66 10.53 0.67 8.48
N ILE A 67 9.86 1.28 9.46
CA ILE A 67 10.48 1.73 10.71
C ILE A 67 10.96 0.49 11.49
N SER A 68 12.12 -0.07 11.11
CA SER A 68 12.85 -1.00 11.94
C SER A 68 13.45 -0.16 13.06
N GLY A 69 12.81 -0.20 14.22
CA GLY A 69 13.31 0.41 15.43
C GLY A 69 14.67 -0.19 15.81
N SER A 70 15.74 0.41 15.32
CA SER A 70 17.09 0.15 15.82
C SER A 70 17.26 0.92 17.12
N ARG A 71 17.15 0.21 18.25
CA ARG A 71 17.66 0.67 19.54
C ARG A 71 19.15 0.98 19.37
N LYS A 72 19.53 2.24 19.57
CA LYS A 72 20.91 2.71 19.69
C LYS A 72 21.50 2.18 21.01
N PRO A 73 22.68 1.53 21.02
CA PRO A 73 23.42 1.34 22.26
C PRO A 73 24.25 2.60 22.53
N GLU A 74 24.14 3.12 23.76
CA GLU A 74 25.15 3.96 24.41
C GLU A 74 25.85 3.13 25.48
#